data_AF-A0A925HMS1-F1
#
_entry.id   AF-A0A925HMS1-F1
#
_cell.length_a   1.000
_cell.length_b   1.000
_cell.length_c   1.000
_cell.angle_alpha   90.00
_cell.angle_beta   90.00
_cell.angle_gamma   90.00
#
_symmetry.space_group_name_H-M   'P 1'
#
loop_
_entity.id
_entity.type
_entity.pdbx_description
1 polymer ?
#
loop_
_entity_poly.entity_id
_entity_poly.type
_entity_poly.pdbx_seq_one_letter_code
_entity_poly.pdbx_strand_id
1 'polypeptide(L)'
;VILRTSVRTLSGAVVRPHGDWDSRKIHIYGELVVGERVLERLQLFYNHDHASFEAPFFVPLPSDAPDGITLRVVAADPSNGNVGVEEAKYPVLRERMPFKKP
;
A
#
# COMPACT_ATOMS: atom_id res chain seq x y z
N VAL A 1 -2.89 5.17 10.86
CA VAL A 1 -1.57 4.90 10.25
C VAL A 1 -1.70 5.20 8.76
N ILE A 2 -0.65 5.69 8.10
CA ILE A 2 -0.66 5.97 6.66
C ILE A 2 0.20 4.91 5.98
N LEU A 3 -0.36 4.26 4.96
CA LEU A 3 0.42 3.45 4.04
C LEU A 3 1.05 4.36 2.99
N ARG A 4 2.30 4.07 2.67
CA ARG A 4 3.05 4.77 1.63
C ARG A 4 3.67 3.75 0.71
N THR A 5 3.59 4.01 -0.59
CA THR A 5 4.29 3.20 -1.60
C THR A 5 4.88 4.08 -2.69
N SER A 6 5.93 3.61 -3.34
CA SER A 6 6.52 4.27 -4.51
C SER A 6 6.42 3.33 -5.69
N VAL A 7 5.85 3.80 -6.79
CA VAL A 7 5.75 3.01 -8.02
C VAL A 7 6.87 3.42 -8.97
N ARG A 8 7.63 2.42 -9.42
CA ARG A 8 8.71 2.59 -10.40
C ARG A 8 8.50 1.65 -11.58
N THR A 9 8.89 2.13 -12.75
CA THR A 9 8.95 1.31 -13.96
C THR A 9 10.13 0.35 -13.91
N LEU A 10 10.19 -0.62 -14.82
CA LEU A 10 11.31 -1.56 -14.91
C LEU A 10 12.66 -0.88 -15.18
N SER A 11 12.66 0.28 -15.84
CA SER A 11 13.88 1.10 -16.02
C SER A 11 14.28 1.90 -14.78
N GLY A 12 13.50 1.81 -13.70
CA GLY A 12 13.70 2.57 -12.46
C GLY A 12 13.11 3.98 -12.47
N ALA A 13 12.51 4.43 -13.58
CA ALA A 13 11.87 5.74 -13.66
C ALA A 13 10.64 5.80 -12.74
N VAL A 14 10.49 6.91 -12.03
CA VAL A 14 9.43 7.13 -11.03
C VAL A 14 8.11 7.48 -11.73
N VAL A 15 7.04 6.84 -11.28
CA VAL A 15 5.67 7.14 -11.73
C VAL A 15 5.10 8.29 -10.90
N ARG A 16 4.62 9.34 -11.56
CA ARG A 16 4.07 10.55 -10.91
C ARG A 16 3.11 11.31 -11.82
N PRO A 17 2.25 12.20 -11.31
CA PRO A 17 1.40 13.04 -12.14
C PRO A 17 2.25 13.91 -13.08
N HIS A 18 1.82 14.03 -14.35
CA HIS A 18 2.48 14.84 -15.37
C HIS A 18 3.93 14.46 -15.71
N GLY A 19 4.43 13.31 -15.24
CA GLY A 19 5.72 12.77 -15.67
C GLY A 19 5.62 12.01 -16.99
N ASP A 20 6.76 11.54 -17.50
CA ASP A 20 6.81 10.64 -18.66
C ASP A 20 5.94 9.40 -18.44
N TRP A 21 5.94 8.89 -17.20
CA TRP A 21 5.00 7.90 -16.69
C TRP A 21 3.94 8.58 -15.83
N ASP A 22 2.91 9.10 -16.50
CA ASP A 22 1.83 9.88 -15.88
C ASP A 22 0.86 9.01 -15.10
N SER A 23 0.92 9.09 -13.77
CA SER A 23 0.09 8.30 -12.86
C SER A 23 -1.41 8.55 -13.02
N ARG A 24 -1.82 9.67 -13.64
CA ARG A 24 -3.25 9.96 -13.93
C ARG A 24 -3.86 9.01 -14.96
N LYS A 25 -3.03 8.28 -15.69
CA LYS A 25 -3.43 7.28 -16.69
C LYS A 25 -3.31 5.84 -16.18
N ILE A 26 -2.90 5.66 -14.93
CA ILE A 26 -2.61 4.36 -14.32
C ILE A 26 -3.54 4.16 -13.12
N HIS A 27 -4.13 2.98 -13.01
CA HIS A 27 -4.84 2.58 -11.81
C HIS A 27 -3.84 2.09 -10.76
N ILE A 28 -3.64 2.90 -9.72
CA ILE A 28 -2.75 2.60 -8.59
C ILE A 28 -3.59 2.48 -7.34
N TYR A 29 -3.57 1.31 -6.71
CA TYR A 29 -4.34 1.04 -5.49
C TYR A 29 -3.64 0.01 -4.61
N GLY A 30 -3.95 0.05 -3.32
CA GLY A 30 -3.54 -0.96 -2.35
C GLY A 30 -4.66 -1.94 -2.07
N GLU A 31 -4.32 -3.17 -1.73
CA GLU A 31 -5.23 -4.17 -1.17
C GLU A 31 -4.65 -4.59 0.18
N LEU A 32 -5.46 -4.45 1.22
CA LEU A 32 -5.14 -4.96 2.54
C LEU A 32 -5.60 -6.42 2.61
N VAL A 33 -4.66 -7.34 2.75
CA VAL A 33 -4.91 -8.78 2.69
C VAL A 33 -4.56 -9.43 4.03
N VAL A 34 -5.42 -10.35 4.48
CA VAL A 34 -5.17 -11.20 5.65
C VAL A 34 -5.44 -12.64 5.26
N GLY A 35 -4.43 -13.51 5.42
CA GLY A 35 -4.45 -14.84 4.80
C GLY A 35 -4.61 -14.73 3.29
N GLU A 36 -5.70 -15.27 2.75
CA GLU A 36 -6.05 -15.19 1.31
C GLU A 36 -7.17 -14.17 1.02
N ARG A 37 -7.67 -13.48 2.05
CA ARG A 37 -8.82 -12.59 1.94
C ARG A 37 -8.38 -11.14 1.79
N VAL A 38 -8.89 -10.47 0.76
CA VAL A 38 -8.86 -9.00 0.67
C VAL A 38 -9.89 -8.43 1.65
N LEU A 39 -9.41 -7.71 2.66
CA LEU A 39 -10.25 -7.02 3.63
C LEU A 39 -10.77 -5.68 3.09
N GLU A 40 -9.88 -4.93 2.44
CA GLU A 40 -10.17 -3.59 1.95
C GLU A 40 -9.32 -3.28 0.72
N ARG A 41 -9.92 -2.55 -0.24
CA ARG A 41 -9.19 -1.93 -1.36
C ARG A 41 -9.03 -0.45 -1.07
N LEU A 42 -7.78 -0.01 -0.99
CA LEU A 42 -7.37 1.34 -0.64
C LEU A 42 -7.08 2.14 -1.90
N GLN A 43 -7.82 3.23 -2.09
CA GLN A 43 -7.47 4.23 -3.10
C GLN A 43 -6.24 5.00 -2.62
N LEU A 44 -5.15 4.92 -3.38
CA LEU A 44 -3.92 5.62 -3.06
C LEU A 44 -3.90 6.99 -3.75
N PHE A 45 -3.51 8.03 -3.02
CA PHE A 45 -3.41 9.41 -3.51
C PHE A 45 -1.95 9.82 -3.60
N TYR A 46 -1.59 10.52 -4.66
CA TYR A 46 -0.21 10.97 -4.85
C TYR A 46 0.13 12.11 -3.88
N ASN A 47 1.15 11.91 -3.06
CA ASN A 47 1.77 12.91 -2.21
C ASN A 47 2.98 13.50 -2.93
N HIS A 48 2.87 14.77 -3.33
CA HIS A 48 3.89 15.49 -4.08
C HIS A 48 5.20 15.67 -3.31
N ASP A 49 5.13 15.90 -1.99
CA ASP A 49 6.29 16.22 -1.15
C ASP A 49 7.22 15.01 -0.98
N HIS A 50 6.63 13.81 -1.01
CA HIS A 50 7.34 12.55 -0.79
C HIS A 50 7.48 11.69 -2.04
N ALA A 51 6.96 12.15 -3.18
CA ALA A 51 6.89 11.39 -4.43
C ALA A 51 6.39 9.95 -4.24
N SER A 52 5.34 9.82 -3.42
CA SER A 52 4.78 8.52 -3.01
C SER A 52 3.26 8.54 -3.11
N PHE A 53 2.67 7.35 -3.14
CA PHE A 53 1.22 7.15 -3.11
C PHE A 53 0.81 6.74 -1.70
N GLU A 54 -0.18 7.43 -1.14
CA GLU A 54 -0.56 7.30 0.26
C GLU A 54 -2.05 7.02 0.44
N ALA A 55 -2.38 6.24 1.47
CA ALA A 55 -3.76 6.11 1.94
C ALA A 55 -3.82 5.86 3.44
N PRO A 56 -4.84 6.39 4.13
CA PRO A 56 -5.18 5.90 5.46
C PRO A 56 -5.69 4.46 5.37
N PHE A 57 -5.50 3.68 6.43
CA PHE A 57 -6.08 2.36 6.56
C PHE A 57 -6.33 2.02 8.03
N PHE A 58 -7.20 1.03 8.26
CA PHE A 58 -7.45 0.47 9.58
C PHE A 58 -6.53 -0.72 9.83
N VAL A 59 -5.89 -0.72 11.00
CA VAL A 59 -5.12 -1.87 11.47
C VAL A 59 -6.11 -2.88 12.07
N PRO A 60 -6.22 -4.10 11.54
CA PRO A 60 -7.11 -5.11 12.09
C PRO A 60 -6.67 -5.54 13.48
N LEU A 61 -7.59 -6.12 14.25
CA LEU A 61 -7.26 -6.66 15.56
C LEU A 61 -6.32 -7.88 15.42
N PRO A 62 -5.43 -8.13 16.41
CA PRO A 62 -4.57 -9.31 16.42
C PRO A 62 -5.33 -10.64 16.34
N SER A 63 -6.60 -10.69 16.74
CA SER A 63 -7.47 -11.86 16.59
C SER A 63 -7.87 -12.13 15.14
N ASP A 64 -8.01 -11.07 14.35
CA ASP A 64 -8.54 -11.12 12.99
C ASP A 64 -7.41 -11.30 11.98
N ALA A 65 -6.20 -10.88 12.36
CA ALA A 65 -4.97 -10.99 11.58
C ALA A 65 -3.82 -11.57 12.43
N PRO A 66 -3.92 -12.85 12.87
CA PRO A 66 -2.94 -13.45 13.77
C PRO A 66 -1.53 -13.54 13.15
N ASP A 67 -1.45 -13.72 11.84
CA ASP A 67 -0.19 -13.79 11.08
C ASP A 67 0.23 -12.41 10.51
N GLY A 68 -0.48 -11.35 10.89
CA GLY A 68 -0.28 -10.00 10.37
C GLY A 68 -1.09 -9.70 9.11
N ILE A 69 -0.73 -8.59 8.47
CA ILE A 69 -1.35 -8.08 7.25
C ILE A 69 -0.36 -8.11 6.09
N THR A 70 -0.87 -8.31 4.88
CA THR A 70 -0.12 -8.11 3.64
C THR A 70 -0.71 -6.91 2.91
N LEU A 71 0.12 -5.91 2.63
CA LEU A 71 -0.23 -4.86 1.68
C LEU A 71 0.19 -5.33 0.29
N ARG A 72 -0.79 -5.46 -0.61
CA ARG A 72 -0.55 -5.70 -2.03
C ARG A 72 -0.82 -4.43 -2.82
N VAL A 73 0.20 -3.88 -3.46
CA VAL A 73 0.07 -2.69 -4.31
C VAL A 73 -0.05 -3.15 -5.75
N VAL A 74 -1.09 -2.68 -6.44
CA VAL A 74 -1.34 -2.95 -7.85
C VAL A 74 -1.22 -1.65 -8.63
N ALA A 75 -0.41 -1.66 -9.67
CA ALA A 75 -0.30 -0.60 -10.66
C ALA A 75 -0.64 -1.18 -12.04
N ALA A 76 -1.76 -0.74 -12.61
CA ALA A 76 -2.23 -1.21 -13.90
C ALA A 76 -2.41 -0.04 -14.87
N ASP A 77 -1.72 -0.09 -16.01
CA ASP A 77 -1.92 0.80 -17.15
C ASP A 77 -2.88 0.12 -18.14
N PRO A 78 -4.17 0.50 -18.14
CA PRO A 78 -5.17 -0.11 -19.01
C PRO A 78 -4.97 0.23 -20.49
N SER A 79 -4.18 1.27 -20.80
CA SER A 79 -4.00 1.75 -22.17
C SER A 79 -2.97 0.90 -22.92
N ASN A 80 -1.94 0.44 -22.22
CA ASN A 80 -0.84 -0.36 -22.80
C ASN A 80 -0.83 -1.82 -22.30
N GLY A 81 -1.73 -2.18 -21.40
CA GLY A 81 -1.83 -3.54 -20.85
C GLY A 81 -0.74 -3.90 -19.84
N ASN A 82 0.02 -2.93 -19.35
CA ASN A 82 1.08 -3.17 -18.36
C ASN A 82 0.48 -3.29 -16.96
N VAL A 83 0.82 -4.35 -16.23
CA VAL A 83 0.39 -4.54 -14.83
C VAL A 83 1.59 -4.95 -13.98
N GLY A 84 1.73 -4.31 -12.84
CA GLY A 84 2.70 -4.64 -11.81
C GLY A 84 2.02 -4.84 -10.46
N VAL A 85 2.50 -5.83 -9.71
CA VAL A 85 2.02 -6.13 -8.36
C VAL A 85 3.22 -6.31 -7.45
N GLU A 86 3.19 -5.66 -6.29
CA GLU A 86 4.20 -5.82 -5.24
C GLU A 86 3.52 -6.05 -3.89
N GLU A 87 4.12 -6.87 -3.04
CA GLU A 87 3.56 -7.24 -1.74
C GLU A 87 4.56 -6.97 -0.61
N ALA A 88 4.05 -6.45 0.51
CA ALA A 88 4.80 -6.27 1.75
C ALA A 88 4.00 -6.80 2.93
N LYS A 89 4.64 -7.61 3.79
CA LYS A 89 4.02 -8.19 4.99
C LYS A 89 4.38 -7.39 6.23
N TYR A 90 3.40 -7.12 7.08
CA TYR A 90 3.55 -6.38 8.33
C TYR A 90 2.93 -7.14 9.50
N PRO A 91 3.65 -7.30 10.62
CA PRO A 91 3.07 -7.90 11.82
C PRO A 91 2.05 -6.95 12.46
N VAL A 92 0.95 -7.50 12.98
CA VAL A 92 0.02 -6.75 13.82
C VAL A 92 0.47 -6.92 15.27
N LEU A 93 1.12 -5.89 15.81
CA LEU A 93 1.60 -5.90 17.18
C LEU A 93 0.45 -5.62 18.15
N ARG A 94 0.39 -6.37 19.26
CA ARG A 94 -0.47 -6.02 20.40
C ARG A 94 0.07 -4.75 21.04
N GLU A 95 -0.79 -3.77 21.28
CA GLU A 95 -0.47 -2.67 22.20
C GLU A 95 -0.10 -3.28 23.55
N ARG A 96 1.18 -3.21 23.90
CA ARG A 96 1.65 -3.51 25.25
C ARG A 96 1.74 -2.17 25.97
N MET A 97 0.82 -1.91 26.90
CA MET A 97 1.05 -0.84 27.86
C MET A 97 2.35 -1.15 28.61
N PRO A 98 3.33 -0.22 28.67
CA PRO A 98 4.45 -0.40 29.58
C PRO A 98 3.88 -0.48 30.99
N PHE A 99 4.20 -1.56 31.72
CA PHE A 99 3.90 -1.65 33.14
C PHE A 99 4.52 -0.43 33.83
N LYS A 100 3.71 0.53 34.26
CA LYS A 100 4.14 1.51 35.26
C LYS A 100 4.46 0.70 36.51
N LYS A 101 5.74 0.60 36.87
CA LYS A 101 6.13 0.08 38.18
C LYS A 101 5.51 1.01 39.25
N PRO A 102 4.91 0.45 40.31
CA PRO A 102 4.36 1.23 41.42
C PRO A 102 5.45 2.00 42.17
#